data_AF-A0A9P0JVU2-F1
#
_entry.id   AF-A0A9P0JVU2-F1
#
_cell.length_a   1.000
_cell.length_b   1.000
_cell.length_c   1.000
_cell.angle_alpha   90.00
_cell.angle_beta   90.00
_cell.angle_gamma   90.00
#
_symmetry.space_group_name_H-M   'P 1'
#
loop_
_entity.id
_entity.type
_entity.pdbx_description
1 polymer ?
#
loop_
_entity_poly.entity_id
_entity_poly.type
_entity_poly.pdbx_seq_one_letter_code
_entity_poly.pdbx_strand_id
1 'polypeptide(L)'
;MSEWGSHGGGSPHETEVPFIAWGAGIKQNPVRQDIKQIDVAPFLSILIGNIIPINSLGMLPVEYLDVDNETLMDVLMTNTRQLAEIFQVKHHRTEQNALIYIPYEGATDITIRERFHRLEQLQRTKNVRRFKLESQEFMKFLIEGADYYHNYYQYPILISITIGFSFWICYLILLVLEFHSDIPSKILPRRKHKKNMILLVVYIVTVLTCYKSRFPLTYYFHFLFPIFMFSVIRQKLDLLRMFLATFSNNLGPNLLNLVFYLAGLKIIVYGFHNRLGFSILMLLISTWILSSKTLRENTNPAEKTFWVSCCLILSIFTMLPVMNTKFNIVAYTIGYVAWLLAFTQVYRNNKYFYNKGKVRVNKKSLLVQLTGLIASGVLVILLEKDIMPYYSPQKKWSWVIMTVPIAMVPFSTEFIPLRLASTFFGFVPYYMLVSKNYEPLFLLFYSAFLCVWLLVESKCFLKSKSYTIIYHHKFQEYGDVMKNLDANVFRRAFLFMAMIFLGFFGTGNVASVNSFDPMWVRAFLTLFSPFTMAALIVFKLSIPFIFTCCVFKAINAVGRENVLIIFCIVLIFSDVMVMQFLYLITNVGSWLEIGSSLSHFVMVEVFVMILLLLYGVAHFLTSIKYPW
;
A
#
# COMPACT_ATOMS: atom_id res chain seq x y z
N MET A 1 15.33 -11.95 19.53
CA MET A 1 14.78 -12.39 18.21
C MET A 1 13.32 -12.74 18.39
N SER A 2 12.50 -12.59 17.35
CA SER A 2 11.12 -13.09 17.35
C SER A 2 11.08 -14.62 17.41
N GLU A 3 9.91 -15.19 17.72
CA GLU A 3 9.68 -16.65 17.68
C GLU A 3 9.98 -17.29 16.31
N TRP A 4 10.10 -16.47 15.27
CA TRP A 4 10.37 -16.90 13.89
C TRP A 4 11.84 -16.77 13.50
N GLY A 5 12.72 -16.39 14.44
CA GLY A 5 14.13 -16.16 14.16
C GLY A 5 14.42 -14.87 13.38
N SER A 6 13.50 -13.91 13.39
CA SER A 6 13.69 -12.58 12.79
C SER A 6 14.09 -11.56 13.85
N HIS A 7 14.65 -10.43 13.43
CA HIS A 7 14.91 -9.26 14.27
C HIS A 7 14.36 -7.98 13.61
N GLY A 8 14.30 -6.87 14.37
CA GLY A 8 13.92 -5.54 13.87
C GLY A 8 12.49 -5.12 14.22
N GLY A 9 11.70 -5.96 14.89
CA GLY A 9 10.30 -5.71 15.25
C GLY A 9 10.05 -4.75 16.42
N GLY A 10 11.10 -4.28 17.09
CA GLY A 10 11.02 -3.29 18.16
C GLY A 10 10.64 -3.85 19.53
N SER A 11 10.40 -5.16 19.65
CA SER A 11 10.06 -5.77 20.94
C SER A 11 11.24 -5.70 21.93
N PRO A 12 10.99 -5.72 23.25
CA PRO A 12 12.06 -5.74 24.25
C PRO A 12 13.07 -6.87 24.02
N HIS A 13 12.61 -8.05 23.57
CA HIS A 13 13.47 -9.19 23.22
C HIS A 13 14.34 -8.99 21.97
N GLU A 14 14.11 -7.92 21.22
CA GLU A 14 14.89 -7.54 20.02
C GLU A 14 15.72 -6.27 20.24
N THR A 15 15.31 -5.39 21.14
CA THR A 15 15.95 -4.09 21.38
C THR A 15 16.79 -4.04 22.64
N GLU A 16 16.44 -4.82 23.68
CA GLU A 16 17.26 -4.96 24.88
C GLU A 16 18.40 -5.93 24.59
N VAL A 17 19.62 -5.39 24.65
CA VAL A 17 20.85 -6.16 24.52
C VAL A 17 21.66 -6.03 25.82
N PRO A 18 22.26 -7.13 26.31
CA PRO A 18 23.10 -7.05 27.49
C PRO A 18 24.31 -6.16 27.19
N PHE A 19 24.53 -5.16 28.02
CA PHE A 19 25.72 -4.33 28.02
C PHE A 19 26.54 -4.65 29.26
N ILE A 20 27.79 -5.05 29.08
CA ILE A 20 28.71 -5.42 30.17
C ILE A 20 29.98 -4.61 30.00
N ALA A 21 30.34 -3.84 31.03
CA ALA A 21 31.59 -3.10 31.11
C ALA A 21 32.40 -3.58 32.33
N TRP A 22 33.71 -3.73 32.17
CA TRP A 22 34.64 -4.12 33.23
C TRP A 22 36.02 -3.50 32.99
N GLY A 23 36.83 -3.40 34.04
CA GLY A 23 38.19 -2.85 33.96
C GLY A 23 38.38 -1.59 34.81
N ALA A 24 39.54 -0.96 34.64
CA ALA A 24 39.89 0.27 35.34
C ALA A 24 38.94 1.42 34.93
N GLY A 25 38.52 2.24 35.90
CA GLY A 25 37.59 3.36 35.67
C GLY A 25 36.12 2.95 35.54
N ILE A 26 35.78 1.66 35.70
CA ILE A 26 34.40 1.16 35.72
C ILE A 26 33.94 0.97 37.17
N LYS A 27 32.81 1.60 37.52
CA LYS A 27 32.22 1.49 38.84
C LYS A 27 31.58 0.13 39.04
N GLN A 28 31.98 -0.55 40.12
CA GLN A 28 31.29 -1.76 40.56
C GLN A 28 29.94 -1.37 41.16
N ASN A 29 28.86 -1.59 40.41
CA ASN A 29 27.51 -1.34 40.85
C ASN A 29 26.67 -2.60 40.70
N PRO A 30 26.11 -3.16 41.80
CA PRO A 30 25.27 -4.36 41.72
C PRO A 30 23.88 -4.08 41.14
N VAL A 31 23.51 -2.80 40.95
CA VAL A 31 22.20 -2.41 40.43
C VAL A 31 22.25 -2.32 38.91
N ARG A 32 21.25 -2.91 38.24
CA ARG A 32 21.05 -2.77 36.78
C ARG A 32 20.95 -1.30 36.39
N GLN A 33 21.67 -0.93 35.34
CA GLN A 33 21.74 0.41 34.76
C GLN A 33 21.50 0.31 33.26
N ASP A 34 20.44 0.92 32.74
CA ASP A 34 20.16 0.90 31.31
C ASP A 34 20.77 2.12 30.62
N ILE A 35 21.38 1.92 29.45
CA ILE A 35 21.96 2.97 28.61
C ILE A 35 21.42 2.87 27.19
N LYS A 36 21.43 3.98 26.44
CA LYS A 36 21.10 3.92 25.01
C LYS A 36 22.34 3.50 24.22
N GLN A 37 22.14 2.84 23.08
CA GLN A 37 23.25 2.45 22.19
C GLN A 37 24.12 3.65 21.75
N ILE A 38 23.50 4.83 21.59
CA ILE A 38 24.21 6.06 21.20
C ILE A 38 25.13 6.60 22.31
N ASP A 39 24.89 6.21 23.57
CA ASP A 39 25.66 6.64 24.74
C ASP A 39 26.99 5.87 24.89
N VAL A 40 27.15 4.76 24.15
CA VAL A 40 28.38 3.94 24.16
C VAL A 40 29.57 4.71 23.59
N ALA A 41 29.35 5.54 22.56
CA ALA A 41 30.42 6.31 21.93
C ALA A 41 31.10 7.33 22.88
N PRO A 42 30.35 8.23 23.57
CA PRO A 42 30.98 9.13 24.55
C PRO A 42 31.56 8.34 25.74
N PHE A 43 30.91 7.24 26.16
CA PHE A 43 31.42 6.38 27.23
C PHE A 43 32.81 5.83 26.94
N LEU A 44 32.99 5.18 25.79
CA LEU A 44 34.29 4.62 25.39
C LEU A 44 35.35 5.70 25.23
N SER A 45 34.97 6.85 24.69
CA SER A 45 35.91 7.97 24.46
C SER A 45 36.49 8.49 25.76
N ILE A 46 35.66 8.66 26.79
CA ILE A 46 36.11 9.09 28.11
C ILE A 46 37.02 8.05 28.77
N LEU A 47 36.68 6.76 28.68
CA LEU A 47 37.50 5.69 29.28
C LEU A 47 38.91 5.60 28.70
N ILE A 48 39.08 5.87 27.41
CA ILE A 48 40.38 5.84 26.74
C ILE A 48 41.06 7.21 26.69
N GLY A 49 40.48 8.24 27.31
CA GLY A 49 41.03 9.60 27.33
C GLY A 49 41.00 10.31 25.97
N ASN A 50 40.13 9.90 25.06
CA ASN A 50 39.95 10.51 23.74
C ASN A 50 38.83 11.56 23.73
N ILE A 51 38.91 12.45 22.74
CA ILE A 51 37.86 13.44 22.45
C ILE A 51 36.58 12.70 22.03
N ILE A 52 35.43 13.12 22.57
CA ILE A 52 34.11 12.58 22.17
C ILE A 52 33.89 12.82 20.67
N PRO A 53 33.42 11.81 19.90
CA PRO A 53 33.21 11.94 18.47
C PRO A 53 32.34 13.14 18.11
N ILE A 54 32.78 13.92 17.12
CA ILE A 54 32.19 15.23 16.78
C ILE A 54 30.69 15.16 16.51
N ASN A 55 30.20 14.06 15.91
CA ASN A 55 28.79 13.85 15.56
C ASN A 55 28.00 13.01 16.58
N SER A 56 28.58 12.72 17.75
CA SER A 56 27.89 11.96 18.79
C SER A 56 26.75 12.77 19.39
N LEU A 57 25.55 12.19 19.45
CA LEU A 57 24.42 12.73 20.22
C LEU A 57 24.21 11.98 21.55
N GLY A 58 25.17 11.14 21.93
CA GLY A 58 25.12 10.36 23.17
C GLY A 58 25.35 11.21 24.41
N MET A 59 24.70 10.82 25.50
CA MET A 59 24.95 11.36 26.83
C MET A 59 25.82 10.39 27.62
N LEU A 60 26.85 10.90 28.30
CA LEU A 60 27.76 10.07 29.08
C LEU A 60 27.02 9.30 30.20
N PRO A 61 27.09 7.96 30.24
CA PRO A 61 26.48 7.15 31.29
C PRO A 61 27.35 7.17 32.54
N VAL A 62 27.21 8.25 33.32
CA VAL A 62 28.04 8.55 34.49
C VAL A 62 27.96 7.51 35.60
N GLU A 63 26.89 6.73 35.66
CA GLU A 63 26.70 5.69 36.66
C GLU A 63 27.65 4.50 36.51
N TYR A 64 28.22 4.33 35.30
CA TYR A 64 29.21 3.30 35.01
C TYR A 64 30.66 3.73 35.29
N LEU A 65 30.91 5.02 35.53
CA LEU A 65 32.26 5.56 35.69
C LEU A 65 32.68 5.58 37.16
N ASP A 66 33.87 5.05 37.44
CA ASP A 66 34.57 5.16 38.72
C ASP A 66 35.61 6.26 38.65
N VAL A 67 35.15 7.50 38.77
CA VAL A 67 35.98 8.71 38.72
C VAL A 67 35.68 9.59 39.92
N ASP A 68 36.68 10.37 40.33
CA ASP A 68 36.49 11.38 41.37
C ASP A 68 35.51 12.48 40.91
N ASN A 69 34.97 13.19 41.88
CA ASN A 69 33.95 14.21 41.63
C ASN A 69 34.42 15.37 40.74
N GLU A 70 35.72 15.68 40.73
CA GLU A 70 36.27 16.78 39.95
C GLU A 70 36.37 16.35 38.47
N THR A 71 36.98 15.19 38.23
CA THR A 71 37.01 14.55 36.91
C THR A 71 35.60 14.33 36.35
N LEU A 72 34.64 13.92 37.18
CA LEU A 72 33.24 13.73 36.76
C LEU A 72 32.61 15.01 36.20
N MET A 73 32.85 16.15 36.85
CA MET A 73 32.33 17.45 36.38
C MET A 73 33.01 17.86 35.07
N ASP A 74 34.31 17.60 34.92
CA ASP A 74 35.06 17.92 33.70
C ASP A 74 34.60 17.10 32.48
N VAL A 75 34.38 15.80 32.64
CA VAL A 75 33.91 14.93 31.54
C VAL A 75 32.47 15.26 31.14
N LEU A 76 31.61 15.60 32.11
CA LEU A 76 30.23 16.05 31.84
C LEU A 76 30.22 17.43 31.16
N MET A 77 31.08 18.36 31.57
CA MET A 77 31.26 19.65 30.90
C MET A 77 31.71 19.43 29.45
N THR A 78 32.64 18.50 29.22
CA THR A 78 33.15 18.16 27.89
C THR A 78 32.06 17.60 26.99
N ASN A 79 31.24 16.65 27.48
CA ASN A 79 30.09 16.14 26.74
C ASN A 79 29.07 17.26 26.42
N THR A 80 28.80 18.13 27.40
CA THR A 80 27.86 19.24 27.24
C THR A 80 28.35 20.23 26.16
N ARG A 81 29.64 20.60 26.19
CA ARG A 81 30.26 21.45 25.17
C ARG A 81 30.19 20.82 23.79
N GLN A 82 30.51 19.52 23.67
CA GLN A 82 30.45 18.82 22.39
C GLN A 82 29.03 18.81 21.80
N LEU A 83 28.00 18.57 22.61
CA LEU A 83 26.60 18.65 22.16
C LEU A 83 26.18 20.08 21.81
N ALA A 84 26.70 21.08 22.54
CA ALA A 84 26.43 22.48 22.26
C ALA A 84 27.03 22.92 20.92
N GLU A 85 28.22 22.43 20.57
CA GLU A 85 28.84 22.69 19.26
C GLU A 85 27.98 22.11 18.12
N ILE A 86 27.48 20.88 18.26
CA ILE A 86 26.54 20.30 17.27
C ILE A 86 25.31 21.20 17.12
N PHE A 87 24.73 21.61 18.24
CA PHE A 87 23.57 22.49 18.24
C PHE A 87 23.87 23.82 17.52
N GLN A 88 24.97 24.49 17.87
CA GLN A 88 25.36 25.78 17.31
C GLN A 88 25.64 25.72 15.81
N VAL A 89 26.33 24.67 15.33
CA VAL A 89 26.59 24.47 13.91
C VAL A 89 25.28 24.28 13.14
N LYS A 90 24.34 23.49 13.67
CA LYS A 90 23.03 23.30 13.04
C LYS A 90 22.18 24.58 13.07
N HIS A 91 22.20 25.31 14.19
CA HIS A 91 21.55 26.61 14.33
C HIS A 91 22.06 27.58 13.27
N HIS A 92 23.37 27.86 13.23
CA HIS A 92 23.98 28.80 12.29
C HIS A 92 23.74 28.40 10.84
N ARG A 93 23.87 27.11 10.51
CA ARG A 93 23.60 26.62 9.16
C ARG A 93 22.15 26.86 8.77
N THR A 94 21.20 26.67 9.68
CA THR A 94 19.78 26.89 9.41
C THR A 94 19.50 28.38 9.27
N GLU A 95 19.97 29.21 10.19
CA GLU A 95 19.79 30.67 10.17
C GLU A 95 20.31 31.31 8.86
N GLN A 96 21.51 30.91 8.41
CA GLN A 96 22.11 31.46 7.18
C GLN A 96 21.36 31.07 5.90
N ASN A 97 20.77 29.86 5.87
CA ASN A 97 20.17 29.30 4.66
C ASN A 97 18.62 29.32 4.72
N ALA A 98 18.04 29.72 5.85
CA ALA A 98 16.60 29.73 6.05
C ALA A 98 15.91 30.77 5.16
N LEU A 99 14.81 30.38 4.50
CA LEU A 99 13.94 31.35 3.81
C LEU A 99 13.25 32.28 4.81
N ILE A 100 12.70 31.67 5.85
CA ILE A 100 12.13 32.33 7.03
C ILE A 100 12.74 31.60 8.22
N TYR A 101 13.48 32.33 9.05
CA TYR A 101 14.12 31.77 10.22
C TYR A 101 13.21 31.87 11.44
N ILE A 102 12.95 30.72 12.07
CA ILE A 102 12.21 30.56 13.32
C ILE A 102 13.18 29.85 14.28
N PRO A 103 13.63 30.51 15.36
CA PRO A 103 14.55 29.87 16.30
C PRO A 103 13.85 28.81 17.14
N TYR A 104 14.61 27.84 17.64
CA TYR A 104 14.13 26.88 18.62
C TYR A 104 13.76 27.57 19.94
N GLU A 105 12.62 27.22 20.51
CA GLU A 105 12.06 27.91 21.68
C GLU A 105 13.01 27.82 22.88
N GLY A 106 13.31 28.97 23.50
CA GLY A 106 14.22 29.04 24.65
C GLY A 106 15.72 28.94 24.32
N ALA A 107 16.12 28.76 23.05
CA ALA A 107 17.53 28.70 22.64
C ALA A 107 18.02 30.05 22.09
N THR A 108 18.10 31.04 22.97
CA THR A 108 18.84 32.28 22.67
C THR A 108 20.31 32.12 23.03
N ASP A 109 21.19 32.86 22.36
CA ASP A 109 22.62 32.88 22.75
C ASP A 109 22.81 33.27 24.22
N ILE A 110 21.92 34.10 24.76
CA ILE A 110 21.93 34.51 26.17
C ILE A 110 21.60 33.31 27.06
N THR A 111 20.50 32.59 26.79
CA THR A 111 20.09 31.45 27.61
C THR A 111 21.11 30.30 27.58
N ILE A 112 21.74 30.04 26.43
CA ILE A 112 22.83 29.05 26.31
C ILE A 112 24.04 29.49 27.15
N ARG A 113 24.47 30.75 27.04
CA ARG A 113 25.57 31.31 27.85
C ARG A 113 25.26 31.29 29.35
N GLU A 114 24.04 31.63 29.74
CA GLU A 114 23.59 31.60 31.13
C GLU A 114 23.61 30.18 31.71
N ARG A 115 23.18 29.18 30.94
CA ARG A 115 23.27 27.77 31.34
C ARG A 115 24.73 27.31 31.51
N PHE A 116 25.63 27.72 30.60
CA PHE A 116 27.07 27.45 30.77
C PHE A 116 27.65 28.15 32.00
N HIS A 117 27.35 29.43 32.23
CA HIS A 117 27.78 30.14 33.44
C HIS A 117 27.26 29.50 34.72
N ARG A 118 26.02 28.99 34.70
CA ARG A 118 25.47 28.23 35.84
C ARG A 118 26.26 26.95 36.09
N LEU A 119 26.62 26.19 35.04
CA LEU A 119 27.47 25.01 35.18
C LEU A 119 28.86 25.38 35.72
N GLU A 120 29.49 26.44 35.23
CA GLU A 120 30.78 26.93 35.73
C GLU A 120 30.71 27.35 37.21
N GLN A 121 29.62 28.01 37.62
CA GLN A 121 29.40 28.38 39.03
C GLN A 121 29.21 27.14 39.91
N LEU A 122 28.45 26.15 39.45
CA LEU A 122 28.26 24.87 40.15
C LEU A 122 29.58 24.09 40.28
N GLN A 123 30.43 24.16 39.26
CA GLN A 123 31.76 23.57 39.27
C GLN A 123 32.67 24.26 40.28
N ARG A 124 32.71 25.60 40.30
CA ARG A 124 33.48 26.39 41.30
C ARG A 124 33.02 26.13 42.73
N THR A 125 31.72 25.98 42.95
CA THR A 125 31.13 25.66 44.27
C THR A 125 31.20 24.18 44.63
N LYS A 126 31.79 23.34 43.76
CA LYS A 126 31.91 21.87 43.91
C LYS A 126 30.58 21.17 44.22
N ASN A 127 29.45 21.70 43.72
CA ASN A 127 28.13 21.11 43.93
C ASN A 127 27.81 20.05 42.86
N VAL A 128 28.41 18.88 43.01
CA VAL A 128 28.37 17.77 42.04
C VAL A 128 26.94 17.33 41.73
N ARG A 129 26.08 17.21 42.75
CA ARG A 129 24.71 16.71 42.59
C ARG A 129 23.88 17.63 41.69
N ARG A 130 23.95 18.95 41.91
CA ARG A 130 23.25 19.93 41.08
C ARG A 130 23.88 20.04 39.69
N PHE A 131 25.22 19.99 39.60
CA PHE A 131 25.93 20.00 38.33
C PHE A 131 25.49 18.84 37.41
N LYS A 132 25.40 17.63 37.96
CA LYS A 132 24.94 16.44 37.21
C LYS A 132 23.52 16.62 36.66
N LEU A 133 22.58 17.11 37.47
CA LEU A 133 21.20 17.32 37.04
C LEU A 133 21.10 18.40 35.96
N GLU A 134 21.71 19.57 36.19
CA GLU A 134 21.67 20.70 35.24
C GLU A 134 22.37 20.36 33.92
N SER A 135 23.50 19.63 33.94
CA SER A 135 24.17 19.18 32.73
C SER A 135 23.31 18.19 31.94
N GLN A 136 22.68 17.22 32.60
CA GLN A 136 21.77 16.26 31.93
C GLN A 136 20.55 16.95 31.32
N GLU A 137 19.93 17.89 32.02
CA GLU A 137 18.81 18.68 31.48
C GLU A 137 19.25 19.55 30.30
N PHE A 138 20.42 20.17 30.39
CA PHE A 138 20.94 21.00 29.31
C PHE A 138 21.33 20.16 28.07
N MET A 139 21.95 18.99 28.25
CA MET A 139 22.24 18.08 27.15
C MET A 139 20.97 17.62 26.43
N LYS A 140 19.89 17.29 27.15
CA LYS A 140 18.59 16.96 26.54
C LYS A 140 18.05 18.12 25.70
N PHE A 141 18.07 19.34 26.24
CA PHE A 141 17.66 20.55 25.54
C PHE A 141 18.47 20.77 24.24
N LEU A 142 19.79 20.58 24.29
CA LEU A 142 20.67 20.71 23.12
C LEU A 142 20.38 19.63 22.06
N ILE A 143 20.12 18.39 22.47
CA ILE A 143 19.78 17.28 21.56
C ILE A 143 18.44 17.55 20.88
N GLU A 144 17.41 17.95 21.64
CA GLU A 144 16.09 18.30 21.10
C GLU A 144 16.17 19.48 20.13
N GLY A 145 16.92 20.52 20.47
CA GLY A 145 17.16 21.66 19.58
C GLY A 145 17.95 21.26 18.32
N ALA A 146 18.94 20.37 18.45
CA ALA A 146 19.69 19.86 17.30
C ALA A 146 18.82 19.00 16.37
N ASP A 147 17.82 18.31 16.90
CA ASP A 147 16.84 17.54 16.12
C ASP A 147 15.82 18.46 15.43
N TYR A 148 15.38 19.54 16.10
CA TYR A 148 14.56 20.59 15.49
C TYR A 148 15.20 21.17 14.22
N TYR A 149 16.47 21.56 14.29
CA TYR A 149 17.17 22.10 13.12
C TYR A 149 17.47 21.04 12.05
N HIS A 150 17.62 19.78 12.44
CA HIS A 150 17.78 18.68 11.48
C HIS A 150 16.52 18.52 10.61
N ASN A 151 15.35 18.59 11.24
CA ASN A 151 14.05 18.40 10.60
C ASN A 151 13.35 19.71 10.19
N TYR A 152 14.08 20.84 10.17
CA TYR A 152 13.53 22.18 10.01
C TYR A 152 12.59 22.35 8.80
N TYR A 153 12.95 21.74 7.66
CA TYR A 153 12.18 21.83 6.42
C TYR A 153 11.17 20.69 6.20
N GLN A 154 11.02 19.76 7.15
CA GLN A 154 10.10 18.63 7.00
C GLN A 154 8.66 19.11 6.76
N TYR A 155 8.13 19.99 7.60
CA TYR A 155 6.77 20.52 7.45
C TYR A 155 6.57 21.41 6.22
N PRO A 156 7.46 22.38 5.91
CA PRO A 156 7.34 23.17 4.67
C PRO A 156 7.29 22.32 3.40
N ILE A 157 8.14 21.28 3.31
CA ILE A 157 8.13 20.35 2.17
C ILE A 157 6.80 19.59 2.13
N LEU A 158 6.37 19.06 3.28
CA LEU A 158 5.12 18.31 3.39
C LEU A 158 3.92 19.15 2.95
N ILE A 159 3.81 20.40 3.41
CA ILE A 159 2.76 21.35 2.99
C ILE A 159 2.84 21.63 1.48
N SER A 160 4.04 21.78 0.93
CA SER A 160 4.21 22.03 -0.50
C SER A 160 3.73 20.86 -1.37
N ILE A 161 4.10 19.63 -0.98
CA ILE A 161 3.66 18.40 -1.64
C ILE A 161 2.14 18.26 -1.53
N THR A 162 1.56 18.55 -0.37
CA THR A 162 0.13 18.35 -0.15
C THR A 162 -0.72 19.33 -0.95
N ILE A 163 -0.27 20.57 -1.12
CA ILE A 163 -0.88 21.53 -2.04
C ILE A 163 -0.79 21.00 -3.48
N GLY A 164 0.38 20.48 -3.89
CA GLY A 164 0.57 19.93 -5.22
C GLY A 164 -0.32 18.72 -5.54
N PHE A 165 -0.42 17.76 -4.60
CA PHE A 165 -1.33 16.62 -4.73
C PHE A 165 -2.80 17.03 -4.70
N SER A 166 -3.17 18.03 -3.89
CA SER A 166 -4.53 18.57 -3.88
C SER A 166 -4.89 19.17 -5.25
N PHE A 167 -3.95 19.87 -5.89
CA PHE A 167 -4.10 20.33 -7.25
C PHE A 167 -4.20 19.16 -8.26
N TRP A 168 -3.36 18.14 -8.14
CA TRP A 168 -3.43 16.95 -8.98
C TRP A 168 -4.78 16.23 -8.89
N ILE A 169 -5.28 15.97 -7.69
CA ILE A 169 -6.59 15.36 -7.46
C ILE A 169 -7.71 16.24 -8.06
N CYS A 170 -7.64 17.55 -7.85
CA CYS A 170 -8.59 18.50 -8.44
C CYS A 170 -8.56 18.43 -9.98
N TYR A 171 -7.37 18.40 -10.59
CA TYR A 171 -7.22 18.25 -12.03
C TYR A 171 -7.86 16.95 -12.55
N LEU A 172 -7.66 15.83 -11.86
CA LEU A 172 -8.27 14.55 -12.23
C LEU A 172 -9.80 14.59 -12.14
N ILE A 173 -10.36 15.24 -11.10
CA ILE A 173 -11.82 15.44 -10.98
C ILE A 173 -12.34 16.26 -12.17
N LEU A 174 -11.65 17.34 -12.55
CA LEU A 174 -12.03 18.16 -13.70
C LEU A 174 -11.93 17.38 -15.02
N LEU A 175 -10.93 16.51 -15.16
CA LEU A 175 -10.76 15.65 -16.33
C LEU A 175 -11.88 14.60 -16.43
N VAL A 176 -12.31 14.01 -15.31
CA VAL A 176 -13.48 13.12 -15.26
C VAL A 176 -14.76 13.84 -15.70
N LEU A 177 -14.94 15.10 -15.29
CA LEU A 177 -16.09 15.92 -15.69
C LEU A 177 -16.04 16.33 -17.16
N GLU A 178 -14.84 16.66 -17.68
CA GLU A 178 -14.62 17.03 -19.07
C GLU A 178 -14.95 15.87 -20.01
N PHE A 179 -14.59 14.63 -19.65
CA PHE A 179 -14.99 13.45 -20.41
C PHE A 179 -16.49 13.16 -20.36
N HIS A 180 -17.22 13.77 -19.44
CA HIS A 180 -18.65 13.53 -19.28
C HIS A 180 -19.51 14.63 -19.91
N SER A 181 -19.07 15.88 -19.84
CA SER A 181 -19.84 16.96 -20.38
C SER A 181 -19.86 16.87 -21.91
N ASP A 182 -21.04 16.62 -22.49
CA ASP A 182 -21.40 16.96 -23.88
C ASP A 182 -21.36 18.49 -24.09
N ILE A 183 -20.40 19.19 -23.48
CA ILE A 183 -20.06 20.55 -23.86
C ILE A 183 -19.30 20.36 -25.16
N PRO A 184 -19.90 20.68 -26.33
CA PRO A 184 -19.15 20.61 -27.57
C PRO A 184 -17.88 21.42 -27.35
N SER A 185 -16.75 20.88 -27.77
CA SER A 185 -15.43 21.53 -27.82
C SER A 185 -15.43 22.90 -28.53
N LYS A 186 -16.59 23.35 -29.01
CA LYS A 186 -16.93 24.67 -29.54
C LYS A 186 -17.29 25.74 -28.48
N ILE A 187 -17.66 25.38 -27.24
CA ILE A 187 -18.06 26.35 -26.19
C ILE A 187 -16.94 26.64 -25.17
N LEU A 188 -15.92 25.79 -25.06
CA LEU A 188 -14.70 26.17 -24.36
C LEU A 188 -13.98 27.21 -25.23
N PRO A 189 -13.91 28.50 -24.85
CA PRO A 189 -13.02 29.40 -25.55
C PRO A 189 -11.63 28.77 -25.44
N ARG A 190 -11.04 28.39 -26.57
CA ARG A 190 -9.59 28.18 -26.69
C ARG A 190 -8.95 29.51 -26.32
N ARG A 191 -8.82 29.77 -25.02
CA ARG A 191 -8.08 30.92 -24.52
C ARG A 191 -6.69 30.70 -25.08
N LYS A 192 -6.31 31.55 -26.05
CA LYS A 192 -4.91 31.70 -26.46
C LYS A 192 -4.10 31.69 -25.18
N HIS A 193 -3.10 30.81 -25.09
CA HIS A 193 -2.20 30.71 -23.95
C HIS A 193 -1.62 32.10 -23.66
N LYS A 194 -2.31 32.90 -22.84
CA LYS A 194 -1.74 34.14 -22.33
C LYS A 194 -0.66 33.67 -21.39
N LYS A 195 0.60 33.73 -21.84
CA LYS A 195 1.78 33.52 -21.01
C LYS A 195 1.57 34.35 -19.75
N ASN A 196 1.33 33.67 -18.64
CA ASN A 196 1.03 34.35 -17.39
C ASN A 196 2.37 34.78 -16.80
N MET A 197 2.78 36.01 -17.10
CA MET A 197 4.03 36.58 -16.60
C MET A 197 4.15 36.45 -15.08
N ILE A 198 3.03 36.55 -14.35
CA ILE A 198 2.98 36.36 -12.90
C ILE A 198 3.45 34.95 -12.49
N LEU A 199 2.98 33.90 -13.16
CA LEU A 199 3.38 32.52 -12.81
C LEU A 199 4.85 32.26 -13.16
N LEU A 200 5.32 32.82 -14.29
CA LEU A 200 6.72 32.75 -14.67
C LEU A 200 7.61 33.47 -13.63
N VAL A 201 7.18 34.65 -13.17
CA VAL A 201 7.85 35.37 -12.08
C VAL A 201 7.86 34.52 -10.80
N VAL A 202 6.74 33.91 -10.41
CA VAL A 202 6.69 33.03 -9.24
C VAL A 202 7.65 31.84 -9.38
N TYR A 203 7.72 31.20 -10.56
CA TYR A 203 8.65 30.10 -10.83
C TYR A 203 10.12 30.54 -10.73
N ILE A 204 10.45 31.70 -11.32
CA ILE A 204 11.81 32.26 -11.25
C ILE A 204 12.16 32.62 -9.81
N VAL A 205 11.25 33.28 -9.08
CA VAL A 205 11.45 33.64 -7.67
C VAL A 205 11.66 32.41 -6.82
N THR A 206 10.89 31.33 -6.98
CA THR A 206 11.10 30.10 -6.20
C THR A 206 12.40 29.38 -6.52
N VAL A 207 12.83 29.37 -7.79
CA VAL A 207 14.15 28.84 -8.16
C VAL A 207 15.27 29.68 -7.54
N LEU A 208 15.17 31.01 -7.63
CA LEU A 208 16.17 31.92 -7.06
C LEU A 208 16.24 31.84 -5.53
N THR A 209 15.10 31.66 -4.85
CA THR A 209 15.08 31.48 -3.39
C THR A 209 15.69 30.14 -3.00
N CYS A 210 15.39 29.04 -3.70
CA CYS A 210 16.03 27.76 -3.46
C CYS A 210 17.54 27.80 -3.70
N TYR A 211 17.98 28.54 -4.73
CA TYR A 211 19.40 28.77 -5.03
C TYR A 211 20.09 29.56 -3.93
N LYS A 212 19.48 30.66 -3.48
CA LYS A 212 20.00 31.47 -2.37
C LYS A 212 20.13 30.65 -1.08
N SER A 213 19.15 29.80 -0.79
CA SER A 213 19.14 28.91 0.38
C SER A 213 20.04 27.68 0.26
N ARG A 214 20.79 27.53 -0.85
CA ARG A 214 21.71 26.40 -1.09
C ARG A 214 21.06 25.03 -0.89
N PHE A 215 19.79 24.90 -1.26
CA PHE A 215 19.11 23.62 -1.12
C PHE A 215 19.64 22.56 -2.11
N PRO A 216 19.59 21.28 -1.74
CA PRO A 216 19.74 20.18 -2.69
C PRO A 216 18.69 20.26 -3.80
N LEU A 217 19.00 19.68 -4.97
CA LEU A 217 18.15 19.71 -6.16
C LEU A 217 16.75 19.09 -5.91
N THR A 218 16.64 18.16 -4.96
CA THR A 218 15.36 17.57 -4.54
C THR A 218 14.35 18.61 -4.07
N TYR A 219 14.76 19.63 -3.31
CA TYR A 219 13.86 20.66 -2.78
C TYR A 219 13.23 21.51 -3.89
N TYR A 220 13.94 21.71 -5.00
CA TYR A 220 13.41 22.44 -6.16
C TYR A 220 12.19 21.73 -6.72
N PHE A 221 12.26 20.41 -6.90
CA PHE A 221 11.13 19.64 -7.40
C PHE A 221 9.91 19.75 -6.48
N HIS A 222 10.11 19.65 -5.16
CA HIS A 222 9.02 19.75 -4.19
C HIS A 222 8.33 21.12 -4.24
N PHE A 223 9.10 22.23 -4.19
CA PHE A 223 8.52 23.57 -4.19
C PHE A 223 7.96 24.02 -5.55
N LEU A 224 8.49 23.50 -6.66
CA LEU A 224 8.00 23.83 -8.00
C LEU A 224 6.76 23.02 -8.40
N PHE A 225 6.56 21.84 -7.83
CA PHE A 225 5.43 20.97 -8.11
C PHE A 225 4.05 21.65 -7.97
N PRO A 226 3.68 22.31 -6.86
CA PRO A 226 2.38 22.97 -6.74
C PRO A 226 2.22 24.14 -7.74
N ILE A 227 3.29 24.85 -8.07
CA ILE A 227 3.26 25.95 -9.06
C ILE A 227 2.96 25.40 -10.45
N PHE A 228 3.65 24.31 -10.82
CA PHE A 228 3.40 23.60 -12.06
C PHE A 228 1.96 23.10 -12.13
N MET A 229 1.47 22.44 -11.08
CA MET A 229 0.11 21.89 -11.05
C MET A 229 -0.98 22.97 -11.10
N PHE A 230 -0.78 24.09 -10.39
CA PHE A 230 -1.68 25.24 -10.48
C PHE A 230 -1.75 25.82 -11.90
N SER A 231 -0.63 25.81 -12.63
CA SER A 231 -0.57 26.24 -14.04
C SER A 231 -1.47 25.42 -14.95
N VAL A 232 -1.59 24.11 -14.67
CA VAL A 232 -2.40 23.17 -15.43
C VAL A 232 -3.89 23.38 -15.12
N ILE A 233 -4.26 23.46 -13.84
CA ILE A 233 -5.66 23.70 -13.41
C ILE A 233 -6.19 25.02 -13.93
N ARG A 234 -5.34 26.05 -13.99
CA ARG A 234 -5.74 27.38 -14.47
C ARG A 234 -6.40 27.32 -15.84
N GLN A 235 -5.99 26.39 -16.70
CA GLN A 235 -6.55 26.20 -18.03
C GLN A 235 -8.01 25.70 -17.99
N LYS A 236 -8.44 25.12 -16.87
CA LYS A 236 -9.77 24.52 -16.64
C LYS A 236 -10.57 25.25 -15.55
N LEU A 237 -10.28 26.52 -15.25
CA LEU A 237 -10.99 27.27 -14.20
C LEU A 237 -12.50 27.41 -14.44
N ASP A 238 -12.93 27.50 -15.70
CA ASP A 238 -14.35 27.61 -16.03
C ASP A 238 -15.08 26.30 -15.70
N LEU A 239 -14.46 25.15 -15.99
CA LEU A 239 -14.94 23.82 -15.55
C LEU A 239 -14.98 23.71 -14.02
N LEU A 240 -13.97 24.24 -13.33
CA LEU A 240 -13.94 24.26 -11.86
C LEU A 240 -15.10 25.09 -11.28
N ARG A 241 -15.40 26.25 -11.84
CA ARG A 241 -16.53 27.07 -11.41
C ARG A 241 -17.87 26.36 -11.63
N MET A 242 -18.04 25.72 -12.79
CA MET A 242 -19.24 24.93 -13.08
C MET A 242 -19.38 23.74 -12.14
N PHE A 243 -18.29 23.04 -11.82
CA PHE A 243 -18.26 21.97 -10.84
C PHE A 243 -18.68 22.47 -9.46
N LEU A 244 -18.07 23.55 -8.97
CA LEU A 244 -18.38 24.11 -7.65
C LEU A 244 -19.85 24.56 -7.56
N ALA A 245 -20.40 25.16 -8.61
CA ALA A 245 -21.81 25.54 -8.67
C ALA A 245 -22.75 24.31 -8.68
N THR A 246 -22.38 23.26 -9.42
CA THR A 246 -23.16 22.01 -9.47
C THR A 246 -23.11 21.27 -8.13
N PHE A 247 -21.94 21.25 -7.50
CA PHE A 247 -21.74 20.68 -6.17
C PHE A 247 -22.51 21.46 -5.11
N SER A 248 -22.49 22.80 -5.18
CA SER A 248 -23.23 23.67 -4.24
C SER A 248 -24.74 23.50 -4.34
N ASN A 249 -25.26 23.25 -5.54
CA ASN A 249 -26.70 23.08 -5.76
C ASN A 249 -27.26 21.80 -5.09
N ASN A 250 -26.43 20.77 -4.91
CA ASN A 250 -26.80 19.49 -4.29
C ASN A 250 -25.85 19.10 -3.15
N LEU A 251 -25.55 20.05 -2.25
CA LEU A 251 -24.55 19.88 -1.17
C LEU A 251 -24.78 18.65 -0.31
N GLY A 252 -26.00 18.47 0.21
CA GLY A 252 -26.33 17.39 1.14
C GLY A 252 -25.94 15.99 0.66
N PRO A 253 -26.55 15.48 -0.44
CA PRO A 253 -26.26 14.14 -0.95
C PRO A 253 -24.82 13.98 -1.46
N ASN A 254 -24.25 15.03 -2.07
CA ASN A 254 -22.86 14.98 -2.56
C ASN A 254 -21.85 14.90 -1.41
N LEU A 255 -22.07 15.66 -0.34
CA LEU A 255 -21.23 15.65 0.85
C LEU A 255 -21.36 14.33 1.60
N LEU A 256 -22.57 13.76 1.70
CA LEU A 256 -22.76 12.42 2.26
C LEU A 256 -22.00 11.35 1.48
N ASN A 257 -22.07 11.37 0.14
CA ASN A 257 -21.32 10.45 -0.71
C ASN A 257 -19.81 10.63 -0.56
N LEU A 258 -19.32 11.87 -0.50
CA LEU A 258 -17.91 12.17 -0.28
C LEU A 258 -17.42 11.60 1.05
N VAL A 259 -18.15 11.87 2.15
CA VAL A 259 -17.84 11.34 3.48
C VAL A 259 -17.84 9.81 3.48
N PHE A 260 -18.81 9.19 2.81
CA PHE A 260 -18.89 7.74 2.69
C PHE A 260 -17.65 7.14 2.00
N TYR A 261 -17.23 7.69 0.84
CA TYR A 261 -16.03 7.21 0.16
C TYR A 261 -14.76 7.49 0.95
N LEU A 262 -14.62 8.66 1.56
CA LEU A 262 -13.46 8.98 2.41
C LEU A 262 -13.37 8.06 3.65
N ALA A 263 -14.51 7.74 4.27
CA ALA A 263 -14.55 6.76 5.36
C ALA A 263 -14.14 5.36 4.88
N GLY A 264 -14.62 4.94 3.70
CA GLY A 264 -14.21 3.69 3.06
C GLY A 264 -12.71 3.62 2.78
N LEU A 265 -12.12 4.69 2.23
CA LEU A 265 -10.67 4.79 1.99
C LEU A 265 -9.89 4.74 3.30
N LYS A 266 -10.36 5.42 4.35
CA LYS A 266 -9.75 5.38 5.68
C LYS A 266 -9.74 3.96 6.27
N ILE A 267 -10.81 3.18 6.04
CA ILE A 267 -10.87 1.76 6.45
C ILE A 267 -9.89 0.92 5.63
N ILE A 268 -9.73 1.18 4.33
CA ILE A 268 -8.71 0.51 3.50
C ILE A 268 -7.31 0.83 4.04
N VAL A 269 -7.00 2.09 4.33
CA VAL A 269 -5.70 2.50 4.91
C VAL A 269 -5.46 1.86 6.27
N TYR A 270 -6.50 1.77 7.11
CA TYR A 270 -6.41 1.00 8.36
C TYR A 270 -6.14 -0.48 8.09
N GLY A 271 -6.70 -1.05 7.02
CA GLY A 271 -6.46 -2.42 6.53
C GLY A 271 -4.99 -2.76 6.30
N PHE A 272 -4.16 -1.80 5.88
CA PHE A 272 -2.71 -1.99 5.71
C PHE A 272 -2.00 -2.22 7.05
N HIS A 273 -2.45 -1.55 8.12
CA HIS A 273 -1.88 -1.70 9.46
C HIS A 273 -2.46 -2.92 10.16
N ASN A 274 -3.78 -3.11 10.06
CA ASN A 274 -4.47 -4.23 10.65
C ASN A 274 -5.57 -4.76 9.71
N ARG A 275 -5.47 -6.04 9.39
CA ARG A 275 -6.39 -6.76 8.48
C ARG A 275 -7.84 -6.73 8.93
N LEU A 276 -8.09 -6.46 10.21
CA LEU A 276 -9.44 -6.19 10.73
C LEU A 276 -10.19 -5.17 9.87
N GLY A 277 -9.48 -4.16 9.33
CA GLY A 277 -10.05 -3.17 8.42
C GLY A 277 -10.74 -3.77 7.20
N PHE A 278 -10.15 -4.81 6.58
CA PHE A 278 -10.76 -5.46 5.42
C PHE A 278 -12.00 -6.29 5.79
N SER A 279 -12.06 -6.88 6.99
CA SER A 279 -13.29 -7.52 7.45
C SER A 279 -14.41 -6.52 7.66
N ILE A 280 -14.12 -5.38 8.31
CA ILE A 280 -15.08 -4.28 8.49
C ILE A 280 -15.56 -3.80 7.12
N LEU A 281 -14.64 -3.62 6.16
CA LEU A 281 -14.97 -3.23 4.80
C LEU A 281 -15.90 -4.24 4.12
N MET A 282 -15.64 -5.54 4.25
CA MET A 282 -16.50 -6.58 3.66
C MET A 282 -17.88 -6.63 4.32
N LEU A 283 -17.98 -6.40 5.63
CA LEU A 283 -19.27 -6.26 6.32
C LEU A 283 -20.06 -5.05 5.81
N LEU A 284 -19.41 -3.90 5.59
CA LEU A 284 -20.05 -2.72 5.01
C LEU A 284 -20.50 -2.97 3.55
N ILE A 285 -19.68 -3.65 2.73
CA ILE A 285 -20.05 -4.03 1.37
C ILE A 285 -21.23 -5.02 1.36
N SER A 286 -21.34 -5.89 2.37
CA SER A 286 -22.47 -6.82 2.50
C SER A 286 -23.81 -6.09 2.64
N THR A 287 -23.86 -4.99 3.39
CA THR A 287 -25.09 -4.21 3.61
C THR A 287 -25.41 -3.28 2.44
N TRP A 288 -24.42 -2.95 1.60
CA TRP A 288 -24.58 -2.01 0.49
C TRP A 288 -25.60 -2.47 -0.56
N ILE A 289 -25.72 -3.80 -0.79
CA ILE A 289 -26.73 -4.35 -1.71
C ILE A 289 -28.18 -4.08 -1.24
N LEU A 290 -28.36 -3.85 0.05
CA LEU A 290 -29.66 -3.56 0.67
C LEU A 290 -29.94 -2.05 0.77
N SER A 291 -28.90 -1.24 0.99
CA SER A 291 -29.04 0.21 1.18
C SER A 291 -29.15 0.98 -0.14
N SER A 292 -28.43 0.57 -1.18
CA SER A 292 -28.47 1.27 -2.47
C SER A 292 -29.77 0.98 -3.23
N LYS A 293 -30.51 2.04 -3.60
CA LYS A 293 -31.76 1.93 -4.35
C LYS A 293 -31.57 1.18 -5.68
N THR A 294 -30.49 1.48 -6.41
CA THR A 294 -30.20 0.89 -7.73
C THR A 294 -29.89 -0.60 -7.66
N LEU A 295 -29.20 -1.02 -6.60
CA LEU A 295 -28.91 -2.43 -6.33
C LEU A 295 -30.15 -3.17 -5.84
N ARG A 296 -30.92 -2.57 -4.93
CA ARG A 296 -32.06 -3.20 -4.27
C ARG A 296 -33.19 -3.55 -5.22
N GLU A 297 -33.49 -2.69 -6.19
CA GLU A 297 -34.64 -2.84 -7.10
C GLU A 297 -34.39 -3.86 -8.22
N ASN A 298 -33.14 -4.01 -8.66
CA ASN A 298 -32.79 -4.81 -9.84
C ASN A 298 -32.32 -6.24 -9.52
N THR A 299 -32.10 -6.57 -8.24
CA THR A 299 -31.52 -7.86 -7.82
C THR A 299 -32.55 -8.81 -7.19
N ASN A 300 -32.37 -10.11 -7.45
CA ASN A 300 -33.23 -11.17 -6.92
C ASN A 300 -32.84 -11.51 -5.46
N PRO A 301 -33.76 -12.05 -4.63
CA PRO A 301 -33.45 -12.39 -3.24
C PRO A 301 -32.32 -13.41 -3.12
N ALA A 302 -32.24 -14.40 -4.01
CA ALA A 302 -31.15 -15.38 -4.06
C ALA A 302 -29.78 -14.76 -4.37
N GLU A 303 -29.72 -13.70 -5.17
CA GLU A 303 -28.47 -12.99 -5.48
C GLU A 303 -28.04 -12.12 -4.30
N LYS A 304 -29.00 -11.50 -3.61
CA LYS A 304 -28.73 -10.76 -2.37
C LYS A 304 -28.20 -11.67 -1.27
N THR A 305 -28.81 -12.83 -1.05
CA THR A 305 -28.30 -13.79 -0.06
C THR A 305 -26.92 -14.29 -0.45
N PHE A 306 -26.69 -14.63 -1.71
CA PHE A 306 -25.39 -15.10 -2.17
C PHE A 306 -24.29 -14.03 -2.07
N TRP A 307 -24.60 -12.76 -2.38
CA TRP A 307 -23.69 -11.62 -2.15
C TRP A 307 -23.31 -11.50 -0.68
N VAL A 308 -24.30 -11.45 0.21
CA VAL A 308 -24.08 -11.31 1.66
C VAL A 308 -23.28 -12.49 2.20
N SER A 309 -23.63 -13.72 1.83
CA SER A 309 -22.88 -14.93 2.24
C SER A 309 -21.43 -14.88 1.80
N CYS A 310 -21.14 -14.49 0.55
CA CYS A 310 -19.77 -14.35 0.08
C CYS A 310 -19.00 -13.28 0.85
N CYS A 311 -19.62 -12.12 1.12
CA CYS A 311 -18.99 -11.07 1.93
C CYS A 311 -18.65 -11.54 3.35
N LEU A 312 -19.58 -12.22 4.02
CA LEU A 312 -19.39 -12.74 5.38
C LEU A 312 -18.24 -13.75 5.41
N ILE A 313 -18.21 -14.68 4.46
CA ILE A 313 -17.13 -15.67 4.36
C ILE A 313 -15.78 -15.00 4.08
N LEU A 314 -15.72 -14.04 3.15
CA LEU A 314 -14.51 -13.28 2.85
C LEU A 314 -14.02 -12.46 4.05
N SER A 315 -14.92 -11.94 4.89
CA SER A 315 -14.57 -11.22 6.12
C SER A 315 -13.89 -12.10 7.17
N ILE A 316 -14.14 -13.42 7.16
CA ILE A 316 -13.50 -14.37 8.09
C ILE A 316 -12.05 -14.61 7.65
N PHE A 317 -11.79 -14.72 6.34
CA PHE A 317 -10.43 -15.03 5.84
C PHE A 317 -9.39 -13.97 6.21
N THR A 318 -9.78 -12.70 6.30
CA THR A 318 -8.90 -11.61 6.72
C THR A 318 -8.56 -11.64 8.21
N MET A 319 -9.32 -12.38 9.02
CA MET A 319 -9.05 -12.64 10.44
C MET A 319 -8.14 -13.85 10.66
N LEU A 320 -8.05 -14.75 9.68
CA LEU A 320 -7.28 -15.97 9.84
C LEU A 320 -5.78 -15.68 9.93
N PRO A 321 -5.04 -16.46 10.75
CA PRO A 321 -3.62 -16.26 10.93
C PRO A 321 -2.88 -16.53 9.61
N VAL A 322 -2.03 -15.58 9.28
CA VAL A 322 -1.38 -15.48 7.96
C VAL A 322 -0.24 -16.48 7.79
N MET A 323 0.38 -16.86 8.90
CA MET A 323 1.66 -17.55 8.93
C MET A 323 1.56 -18.77 9.83
N ASN A 324 1.20 -19.90 9.24
CA ASN A 324 1.52 -21.21 9.82
C ASN A 324 2.69 -21.80 9.03
N THR A 325 3.76 -22.18 9.73
CA THR A 325 4.91 -22.88 9.15
C THR A 325 4.58 -24.30 8.72
N LYS A 326 3.45 -24.85 9.18
CA LYS A 326 2.99 -26.20 8.83
C LYS A 326 1.98 -26.15 7.69
N PHE A 327 2.14 -27.06 6.74
CA PHE A 327 1.14 -27.28 5.70
C PHE A 327 -0.15 -27.83 6.34
N ASN A 328 -1.28 -27.22 6.01
CA ASN A 328 -2.57 -27.68 6.49
C ASN A 328 -3.26 -28.48 5.39
N ILE A 329 -3.04 -29.80 5.42
CA ILE A 329 -3.60 -30.71 4.41
C ILE A 329 -5.12 -30.70 4.40
N VAL A 330 -5.79 -30.55 5.56
CA VAL A 330 -7.24 -30.55 5.65
C VAL A 330 -7.82 -29.31 4.97
N ALA A 331 -7.33 -28.12 5.32
CA ALA A 331 -7.78 -26.88 4.68
C ALA A 331 -7.51 -26.86 3.16
N TYR A 332 -6.33 -27.35 2.75
CA TYR A 332 -5.96 -27.45 1.34
C TYR A 332 -6.89 -28.38 0.57
N THR A 333 -7.12 -29.59 1.09
CA THR A 333 -7.97 -30.61 0.45
C THR A 333 -9.43 -30.17 0.35
N ILE A 334 -9.97 -29.49 1.36
CA ILE A 334 -11.31 -28.87 1.30
C ILE A 334 -11.37 -27.86 0.15
N GLY A 335 -10.37 -26.96 0.06
CA GLY A 335 -10.29 -25.98 -1.03
C GLY A 335 -10.18 -26.65 -2.41
N TYR A 336 -9.36 -27.69 -2.54
CA TYR A 336 -9.20 -28.46 -3.77
C TYR A 336 -10.51 -29.13 -4.22
N VAL A 337 -11.20 -29.84 -3.33
CA VAL A 337 -12.50 -30.47 -3.63
C VAL A 337 -13.55 -29.43 -4.00
N ALA A 338 -13.57 -28.28 -3.31
CA ALA A 338 -14.51 -27.21 -3.62
C ALA A 338 -14.31 -26.64 -5.04
N TRP A 339 -13.06 -26.49 -5.50
CA TRP A 339 -12.77 -26.10 -6.89
C TRP A 339 -13.17 -27.16 -7.92
N LEU A 340 -13.02 -28.45 -7.62
CA LEU A 340 -13.52 -29.53 -8.49
C LEU A 340 -15.06 -29.50 -8.59
N LEU A 341 -15.76 -29.30 -7.48
CA LEU A 341 -17.22 -29.15 -7.46
C LEU A 341 -17.65 -27.92 -8.26
N ALA A 342 -16.98 -26.78 -8.09
CA ALA A 342 -17.23 -25.58 -8.88
C ALA A 342 -17.03 -25.83 -10.38
N PHE A 343 -15.95 -26.52 -10.77
CA PHE A 343 -15.70 -26.90 -12.16
C PHE A 343 -16.81 -27.78 -12.72
N THR A 344 -17.19 -28.84 -12.01
CA THR A 344 -18.24 -29.77 -12.47
C THR A 344 -19.59 -29.07 -12.63
N GLN A 345 -19.94 -28.15 -11.73
CA GLN A 345 -21.16 -27.37 -11.83
C GLN A 345 -21.16 -26.44 -13.06
N VAL A 346 -20.06 -25.75 -13.33
CA VAL A 346 -19.92 -24.92 -14.55
C VAL A 346 -19.96 -25.79 -15.81
N TYR A 347 -19.25 -26.93 -15.81
CA TYR A 347 -19.22 -27.84 -16.95
C TYR A 347 -20.59 -28.46 -17.26
N ARG A 348 -21.38 -28.80 -16.23
CA ARG A 348 -22.74 -29.32 -16.40
C ARG A 348 -23.69 -28.24 -16.92
N ASN A 349 -23.63 -27.03 -16.35
CA ASN A 349 -24.46 -25.90 -16.75
C ASN A 349 -24.13 -25.40 -18.17
N ASN A 350 -22.93 -25.71 -18.70
CA ASN A 350 -22.59 -25.45 -20.09
C ASN A 350 -23.53 -26.11 -21.11
N LYS A 351 -24.23 -27.20 -20.77
CA LYS A 351 -25.27 -27.78 -21.63
C LYS A 351 -26.51 -26.86 -21.76
N TYR A 352 -26.86 -26.12 -20.71
CA TYR A 352 -27.94 -25.12 -20.77
C TYR A 352 -27.55 -23.91 -21.62
N PHE A 353 -26.27 -23.52 -21.64
CA PHE A 353 -25.77 -22.41 -22.48
C PHE A 353 -25.84 -22.71 -23.98
N TYR A 354 -25.86 -23.99 -24.38
CA TYR A 354 -25.93 -24.43 -25.79
C TYR A 354 -27.35 -24.32 -26.38
N ASN A 355 -28.41 -24.53 -25.58
CA ASN A 355 -29.78 -24.63 -26.09
C ASN A 355 -30.49 -23.28 -26.34
N LYS A 356 -29.92 -22.14 -25.93
CA LYS A 356 -30.53 -20.80 -26.10
C LYS A 356 -29.83 -19.88 -27.12
N GLY A 357 -28.82 -20.37 -27.85
CA GLY A 357 -28.19 -19.61 -28.93
C GLY A 357 -27.07 -20.39 -29.60
N LYS A 358 -26.84 -20.15 -30.91
CA LYS A 358 -25.85 -20.80 -31.79
C LYS A 358 -24.39 -20.57 -31.34
N VAL A 359 -24.00 -21.03 -30.15
CA VAL A 359 -22.65 -20.84 -29.59
C VAL A 359 -21.99 -22.20 -29.40
N ARG A 360 -21.02 -22.52 -30.26
CA ARG A 360 -20.16 -23.70 -30.09
C ARG A 360 -19.21 -23.44 -28.91
N VAL A 361 -19.53 -24.00 -27.75
CA VAL A 361 -18.62 -24.03 -26.59
C VAL A 361 -17.48 -25.00 -26.90
N ASN A 362 -16.24 -24.52 -26.87
CA ASN A 362 -15.07 -25.38 -27.03
C ASN A 362 -14.79 -26.17 -25.74
N LYS A 363 -15.40 -27.35 -25.62
CA LYS A 363 -15.23 -28.24 -24.45
C LYS A 363 -13.79 -28.75 -24.27
N LYS A 364 -12.97 -28.75 -25.32
CA LYS A 364 -11.59 -29.26 -25.27
C LYS A 364 -10.69 -28.40 -24.38
N SER A 365 -10.78 -27.07 -24.48
CA SER A 365 -10.01 -26.14 -23.63
C SER A 365 -10.33 -26.34 -22.14
N LEU A 366 -11.62 -26.43 -21.79
CA LEU A 366 -12.05 -26.69 -20.41
C LEU A 366 -11.59 -28.07 -19.91
N LEU A 367 -11.60 -29.10 -20.76
CA LEU A 367 -11.13 -30.44 -20.38
C LEU A 367 -9.63 -30.44 -20.04
N VAL A 368 -8.80 -29.73 -20.83
CA VAL A 368 -7.37 -29.58 -20.52
C VAL A 368 -7.18 -28.86 -19.18
N GLN A 369 -7.96 -27.82 -18.90
CA GLN A 369 -7.92 -27.12 -17.61
C GLN A 369 -8.34 -28.02 -16.43
N LEU A 370 -9.33 -28.90 -16.62
CA LEU A 370 -9.70 -29.91 -15.63
C LEU A 370 -8.55 -30.88 -15.36
N THR A 371 -7.88 -31.36 -16.40
CA THR A 371 -6.73 -32.26 -16.21
C THR A 371 -5.60 -31.57 -15.45
N GLY A 372 -5.33 -30.30 -15.72
CA GLY A 372 -4.37 -29.50 -14.97
C GLY A 372 -4.75 -29.32 -13.50
N LEU A 373 -6.04 -29.07 -13.23
CA LEU A 373 -6.55 -28.94 -11.85
C LEU A 373 -6.41 -30.25 -11.07
N ILE A 374 -6.75 -31.39 -11.69
CA ILE A 374 -6.61 -32.70 -11.04
C ILE A 374 -5.13 -33.00 -10.78
N ALA A 375 -4.28 -32.75 -11.78
CA ALA A 375 -2.84 -32.98 -11.67
C ALA A 375 -2.19 -32.13 -10.57
N SER A 376 -2.58 -30.85 -10.42
CA SER A 376 -1.99 -29.98 -9.40
C SER A 376 -2.31 -30.44 -7.98
N GLY A 377 -3.58 -30.79 -7.69
CA GLY A 377 -3.98 -31.27 -6.37
C GLY A 377 -3.33 -32.61 -6.02
N VAL A 378 -3.27 -33.56 -6.96
CA VAL A 378 -2.60 -34.84 -6.77
C VAL A 378 -1.10 -34.64 -6.51
N LEU A 379 -0.42 -33.80 -7.30
CA LEU A 379 1.02 -33.55 -7.15
C LEU A 379 1.35 -32.97 -5.77
N VAL A 380 0.57 -32.00 -5.28
CA VAL A 380 0.80 -31.42 -3.95
C VAL A 380 0.56 -32.44 -2.83
N ILE A 381 -0.48 -33.26 -2.93
CA ILE A 381 -0.76 -34.30 -1.92
C ILE A 381 0.36 -35.37 -1.92
N LEU A 382 0.87 -35.75 -3.09
CA LEU A 382 1.99 -36.69 -3.20
C LEU A 382 3.30 -36.14 -2.62
N LEU A 383 3.56 -34.84 -2.83
CA LEU A 383 4.71 -34.15 -2.24
C LEU A 383 4.62 -34.11 -0.72
N GLU A 384 3.44 -33.82 -0.17
CA GLU A 384 3.29 -33.65 1.28
C GLU A 384 3.22 -34.98 2.05
N LYS A 385 2.81 -36.06 1.39
CA LYS A 385 2.83 -37.41 1.98
C LYS A 385 4.19 -38.10 1.87
N ASP A 386 5.24 -37.39 1.45
CA ASP A 386 6.58 -37.93 1.19
C ASP A 386 6.62 -39.12 0.22
N ILE A 387 5.57 -39.29 -0.60
CA ILE A 387 5.48 -40.36 -1.61
C ILE A 387 6.41 -40.04 -2.78
N MET A 388 6.55 -38.76 -3.11
CA MET A 388 7.56 -38.27 -4.06
C MET A 388 8.79 -37.76 -3.31
N PRO A 389 10.01 -38.26 -3.61
CA PRO A 389 11.24 -37.72 -3.05
C PRO A 389 11.38 -36.24 -3.36
N TYR A 390 11.91 -35.47 -2.39
CA TYR A 390 12.08 -34.03 -2.53
C TYR A 390 12.90 -33.65 -3.77
N TYR A 391 13.88 -34.48 -4.17
CA TYR A 391 14.76 -34.30 -5.33
C TYR A 391 14.26 -34.95 -6.64
N SER A 392 12.96 -35.23 -6.77
CA SER A 392 12.45 -35.92 -7.95
C SER A 392 12.47 -35.04 -9.23
N PRO A 393 12.90 -35.57 -10.39
CA PRO A 393 12.80 -34.88 -11.68
C PRO A 393 11.34 -34.59 -12.09
N GLN A 394 10.39 -35.23 -11.41
CA GLN A 394 8.94 -35.05 -11.59
C GLN A 394 8.46 -33.63 -11.24
N LYS A 395 9.20 -32.84 -10.46
CA LYS A 395 8.89 -31.42 -10.24
C LYS A 395 8.89 -30.57 -11.52
N LYS A 396 9.53 -31.05 -12.60
CA LYS A 396 9.44 -30.41 -13.93
C LYS A 396 8.01 -30.37 -14.46
N TRP A 397 7.14 -31.32 -14.06
CA TRP A 397 5.72 -31.32 -14.42
C TRP A 397 4.96 -30.12 -13.85
N SER A 398 5.40 -29.54 -12.72
CA SER A 398 4.79 -28.34 -12.15
C SER A 398 4.80 -27.15 -13.12
N TRP A 399 5.85 -27.01 -13.93
CA TRP A 399 5.93 -25.97 -14.98
C TRP A 399 4.92 -26.20 -16.10
N VAL A 400 4.68 -27.46 -16.47
CA VAL A 400 3.68 -27.84 -17.49
C VAL A 400 2.26 -27.61 -16.95
N ILE A 401 1.99 -28.05 -15.71
CA ILE A 401 0.70 -27.87 -15.03
C ILE A 401 0.36 -26.39 -14.83
N MET A 402 1.37 -25.53 -14.67
CA MET A 402 1.17 -24.07 -14.64
C MET A 402 0.85 -23.50 -16.03
N THR A 403 1.66 -23.81 -17.04
CA THR A 403 1.63 -23.10 -18.34
C THR A 403 0.51 -23.55 -19.25
N VAL A 404 0.26 -24.85 -19.36
CA VAL A 404 -0.71 -25.41 -20.32
C VAL A 404 -2.15 -24.94 -20.04
N PRO A 405 -2.68 -24.97 -18.79
CA PRO A 405 -4.03 -24.50 -18.51
C PRO A 405 -4.24 -23.00 -18.79
N ILE A 406 -3.22 -22.17 -18.54
CA ILE A 406 -3.24 -20.72 -18.83
C ILE A 406 -3.21 -20.47 -20.34
N ALA A 407 -2.36 -21.19 -21.07
CA ALA A 407 -2.28 -21.09 -22.53
C ALA A 407 -3.60 -21.47 -23.22
N MET A 408 -4.46 -22.26 -22.58
CA MET A 408 -5.78 -22.66 -23.08
C MET A 408 -6.87 -21.57 -22.97
N VAL A 409 -6.59 -20.41 -22.35
CA VAL A 409 -7.57 -19.33 -22.17
C VAL A 409 -8.00 -18.67 -23.50
N PRO A 410 -7.07 -18.20 -24.37
CA PRO A 410 -7.39 -17.61 -25.68
C PRO A 410 -8.20 -18.52 -26.62
N PHE A 411 -8.06 -19.83 -26.42
CA PHE A 411 -8.68 -20.91 -27.17
C PHE A 411 -10.15 -21.17 -26.81
N SER A 412 -10.66 -20.50 -25.77
CA SER A 412 -12.06 -20.53 -25.37
C SER A 412 -12.93 -19.54 -26.16
N THR A 413 -14.24 -19.52 -25.94
CA THR A 413 -15.15 -18.58 -26.64
C THR A 413 -14.92 -17.13 -26.18
N GLU A 414 -15.33 -16.14 -26.99
CA GLU A 414 -15.25 -14.70 -26.65
C GLU A 414 -16.36 -14.21 -25.69
N PHE A 415 -17.37 -15.04 -25.43
CA PHE A 415 -18.48 -14.68 -24.54
C PHE A 415 -18.01 -14.56 -23.10
N ILE A 416 -18.49 -13.52 -22.42
CA ILE A 416 -18.02 -13.10 -21.11
C ILE A 416 -18.00 -14.26 -20.09
N PRO A 417 -19.11 -15.00 -19.83
CA PRO A 417 -19.15 -15.99 -18.76
C PRO A 417 -18.20 -17.18 -19.00
N LEU A 418 -18.14 -17.66 -20.24
CA LEU A 418 -17.31 -18.81 -20.63
C LEU A 418 -15.82 -18.46 -20.65
N ARG A 419 -15.49 -17.24 -21.13
CA ARG A 419 -14.11 -16.75 -21.13
C ARG A 419 -13.62 -16.50 -19.70
N LEU A 420 -14.44 -15.91 -18.82
CA LEU A 420 -14.09 -15.73 -17.41
C LEU A 420 -13.89 -17.07 -16.69
N ALA A 421 -14.78 -18.04 -16.94
CA ALA A 421 -14.61 -19.39 -16.40
C ALA A 421 -13.30 -20.04 -16.87
N SER A 422 -12.98 -19.95 -18.17
CA SER A 422 -11.71 -20.42 -18.73
C SER A 422 -10.52 -19.71 -18.09
N THR A 423 -10.58 -18.39 -17.88
CA THR A 423 -9.53 -17.64 -17.17
C THR A 423 -9.36 -18.17 -15.75
N PHE A 424 -10.43 -18.29 -14.97
CA PHE A 424 -10.32 -18.75 -13.58
C PHE A 424 -9.72 -20.17 -13.50
N PHE A 425 -10.27 -21.12 -14.25
CA PHE A 425 -9.77 -22.49 -14.27
C PHE A 425 -8.38 -22.64 -14.93
N GLY A 426 -7.94 -21.66 -15.72
CA GLY A 426 -6.57 -21.62 -16.24
C GLY A 426 -5.53 -21.31 -15.16
N PHE A 427 -5.81 -20.37 -14.25
CA PHE A 427 -4.85 -19.95 -13.21
C PHE A 427 -4.93 -20.77 -11.90
N VAL A 428 -6.08 -21.39 -11.60
CA VAL A 428 -6.26 -22.19 -10.38
C VAL A 428 -5.24 -23.35 -10.25
N PRO A 429 -4.90 -24.12 -11.30
CA PRO A 429 -3.88 -25.17 -11.21
C PRO A 429 -2.54 -24.65 -10.66
N TYR A 430 -2.09 -23.49 -11.14
CA TYR A 430 -0.89 -22.85 -10.61
C TYR A 430 -1.06 -22.40 -9.14
N TYR A 431 -2.17 -21.74 -8.82
CA TYR A 431 -2.43 -21.30 -7.45
C TYR A 431 -2.42 -22.47 -6.46
N MET A 432 -3.01 -23.61 -6.85
CA MET A 432 -3.00 -24.85 -6.08
C MET A 432 -1.59 -25.37 -5.79
N LEU A 433 -0.65 -25.25 -6.73
CA LEU A 433 0.74 -25.70 -6.54
C LEU A 433 1.50 -24.85 -5.52
N VAL A 434 1.16 -23.57 -5.41
CA VAL A 434 1.88 -22.57 -4.60
C VAL A 434 1.18 -22.31 -3.25
N SER A 435 0.00 -22.88 -3.05
CA SER A 435 -0.76 -22.77 -1.80
C SER A 435 -0.37 -23.82 -0.77
N LYS A 436 -0.43 -23.42 0.51
CA LYS A 436 -0.09 -24.27 1.67
C LYS A 436 -1.23 -24.51 2.67
N ASN A 437 -2.30 -23.71 2.61
CA ASN A 437 -3.34 -23.69 3.64
C ASN A 437 -4.71 -23.36 3.01
N TYR A 438 -5.55 -22.57 3.68
CA TYR A 438 -6.89 -22.16 3.26
C TYR A 438 -6.95 -21.23 2.04
N GLU A 439 -5.81 -20.80 1.49
CA GLU A 439 -5.73 -19.88 0.36
C GLU A 439 -6.58 -20.32 -0.86
N PRO A 440 -6.62 -21.61 -1.28
CA PRO A 440 -7.45 -22.01 -2.42
C PRO A 440 -8.94 -21.80 -2.16
N LEU A 441 -9.38 -21.96 -0.91
CA LEU A 441 -10.75 -21.72 -0.51
C LEU A 441 -11.08 -20.21 -0.54
N PHE A 442 -10.15 -19.36 -0.08
CA PHE A 442 -10.28 -17.91 -0.22
C PHE A 442 -10.46 -17.52 -1.70
N LEU A 443 -9.59 -18.01 -2.60
CA LEU A 443 -9.66 -17.66 -4.02
C LEU A 443 -11.00 -18.10 -4.65
N LEU A 444 -11.56 -19.22 -4.21
CA LEU A 444 -12.87 -19.68 -4.66
C LEU A 444 -13.96 -18.68 -4.28
N PHE A 445 -14.09 -18.33 -2.99
CA PHE A 445 -15.10 -17.37 -2.54
C PHE A 445 -14.87 -15.97 -3.11
N TYR A 446 -13.62 -15.57 -3.30
CA TYR A 446 -13.25 -14.33 -3.96
C TYR A 446 -13.73 -14.31 -5.42
N SER A 447 -13.44 -15.36 -6.18
CA SER A 447 -13.92 -15.48 -7.58
C SER A 447 -15.45 -15.56 -7.67
N ALA A 448 -16.10 -16.23 -6.71
CA ALA A 448 -17.55 -16.29 -6.62
C ALA A 448 -18.14 -14.89 -6.40
N PHE A 449 -17.60 -14.13 -5.43
CA PHE A 449 -18.03 -12.76 -5.18
C PHE A 449 -17.89 -11.88 -6.43
N LEU A 450 -16.75 -11.95 -7.13
CA LEU A 450 -16.55 -11.21 -8.38
C LEU A 450 -17.60 -11.56 -9.45
N CYS A 451 -17.96 -12.83 -9.59
CA CYS A 451 -19.05 -13.25 -10.49
C CYS A 451 -20.41 -12.68 -10.07
N VAL A 452 -20.72 -12.64 -8.78
CA VAL A 452 -21.97 -12.01 -8.29
C VAL A 452 -21.95 -10.51 -8.57
N TRP A 453 -20.80 -9.86 -8.38
CA TRP A 453 -20.64 -8.45 -8.68
C TRP A 453 -20.91 -8.13 -10.15
N LEU A 454 -20.36 -8.93 -11.07
CA LEU A 454 -20.68 -8.82 -12.49
C LEU A 454 -22.17 -8.98 -12.78
N LEU A 455 -22.81 -10.02 -12.21
CA LEU A 455 -24.22 -10.29 -12.39
C LEU A 455 -25.09 -9.12 -11.91
N VAL A 456 -24.81 -8.61 -10.72
CA VAL A 456 -25.55 -7.50 -10.11
C VAL A 456 -25.41 -6.22 -10.94
N GLU A 457 -24.18 -5.82 -11.31
CA GLU A 457 -23.96 -4.60 -12.13
C GLU A 457 -24.57 -4.72 -13.52
N SER A 458 -24.50 -5.88 -14.15
CA SER A 458 -25.07 -6.09 -15.49
C SER A 458 -26.59 -5.81 -15.52
N LYS A 459 -27.31 -6.18 -14.47
CA LYS A 459 -28.76 -5.91 -14.34
C LYS A 459 -29.05 -4.43 -14.12
N CYS A 460 -28.21 -3.74 -13.35
CA CYS A 460 -28.31 -2.29 -13.18
C CYS A 460 -28.14 -1.55 -14.52
N PHE A 461 -27.22 -1.99 -15.38
CA PHE A 461 -27.02 -1.38 -16.70
C PHE A 461 -28.19 -1.62 -17.65
N LEU A 462 -28.72 -2.84 -17.68
CA LEU A 462 -29.72 -3.27 -18.66
C LEU A 462 -31.17 -3.04 -18.19
N LYS A 463 -31.37 -2.57 -16.94
CA LYS A 463 -32.68 -2.42 -16.27
C LYS A 463 -33.58 -3.65 -16.44
N SER A 464 -32.96 -4.83 -16.48
CA SER A 464 -33.63 -6.12 -16.69
C SER A 464 -33.27 -7.08 -15.58
N LYS A 465 -34.26 -7.85 -15.12
CA LYS A 465 -34.07 -8.86 -14.06
C LYS A 465 -33.43 -10.16 -14.57
N SER A 466 -33.34 -10.34 -15.89
CA SER A 466 -32.83 -11.59 -16.48
C SER A 466 -31.30 -11.64 -16.52
N TYR A 467 -30.73 -12.70 -15.97
CA TYR A 467 -29.31 -13.01 -16.01
C TYR A 467 -28.84 -13.51 -17.39
N THR A 468 -29.77 -13.82 -18.31
CA THR A 468 -29.45 -14.42 -19.62
C THR A 468 -28.75 -13.46 -20.58
N ILE A 469 -28.83 -12.15 -20.32
CA ILE A 469 -28.35 -11.13 -21.25
C ILE A 469 -26.81 -11.10 -21.33
N ILE A 470 -26.13 -11.42 -20.22
CA ILE A 470 -24.66 -11.46 -20.17
C ILE A 470 -24.09 -12.51 -21.14
N TYR A 471 -24.81 -13.61 -21.36
CA TYR A 471 -24.36 -14.70 -22.24
C TYR A 471 -24.30 -14.31 -23.72
N HIS A 472 -24.91 -13.18 -24.10
CA HIS A 472 -24.88 -12.67 -25.46
C HIS A 472 -23.81 -11.59 -25.67
N HIS A 473 -23.20 -11.06 -24.61
CA HIS A 473 -22.17 -10.04 -24.72
C HIS A 473 -20.76 -10.64 -24.86
N LYS A 474 -19.98 -10.01 -25.74
CA LYS A 474 -18.55 -10.26 -25.94
C LYS A 474 -17.72 -9.15 -25.32
N PHE A 475 -16.44 -9.45 -25.03
CA PHE A 475 -15.49 -8.48 -24.49
C PHE A 475 -15.13 -7.30 -25.40
N GLN A 476 -15.58 -7.28 -26.67
CA GLN A 476 -15.16 -6.31 -27.69
C GLN A 476 -16.18 -5.19 -28.00
N GLU A 477 -17.35 -5.13 -27.36
CA GLU A 477 -18.32 -4.05 -27.59
C GLU A 477 -18.03 -2.83 -26.71
N TYR A 478 -16.98 -2.06 -27.01
CA TYR A 478 -16.86 -0.70 -26.49
C TYR A 478 -17.87 0.18 -27.24
N GLY A 479 -18.83 0.76 -26.52
CA GLY A 479 -19.74 1.73 -27.12
C GLY A 479 -19.14 3.12 -27.09
N ASP A 480 -19.23 3.85 -28.21
CA ASP A 480 -18.91 5.28 -28.32
C ASP A 480 -19.89 6.19 -27.55
N VAL A 481 -20.87 5.62 -26.84
CA VAL A 481 -21.96 6.38 -26.22
C VAL A 481 -21.54 6.83 -24.82
N MET A 482 -21.15 8.10 -24.71
CA MET A 482 -21.03 8.82 -23.45
C MET A 482 -22.38 8.75 -22.71
N LYS A 483 -22.42 8.02 -21.58
CA LYS A 483 -23.55 8.02 -20.66
C LYS A 483 -23.32 9.04 -19.55
N ASN A 484 -24.42 9.47 -18.93
CA ASN A 484 -24.39 10.40 -17.82
C ASN A 484 -23.55 9.88 -16.63
N LEU A 485 -22.81 10.77 -15.97
CA LEU A 485 -21.99 10.43 -14.81
C LEU A 485 -22.88 10.14 -13.61
N ASP A 486 -23.21 8.86 -13.50
CA ASP A 486 -24.04 8.32 -12.45
C ASP A 486 -23.19 8.05 -11.20
N ALA A 487 -23.76 8.22 -10.01
CA ALA A 487 -23.13 7.86 -8.74
C ALA A 487 -22.66 6.39 -8.72
N ASN A 488 -23.26 5.55 -9.56
CA ASN A 488 -22.87 4.17 -9.77
C ASN A 488 -21.43 4.00 -10.31
N VAL A 489 -20.87 4.97 -11.05
CA VAL A 489 -19.50 4.89 -11.58
C VAL A 489 -18.48 4.94 -10.43
N PHE A 490 -18.66 5.86 -9.47
CA PHE A 490 -17.83 5.93 -8.26
C PHE A 490 -17.93 4.67 -7.41
N ARG A 491 -19.14 4.09 -7.30
CA ARG A 491 -19.38 2.84 -6.59
C ARG A 491 -18.61 1.68 -7.22
N ARG A 492 -18.64 1.56 -8.55
CA ARG A 492 -17.86 0.54 -9.28
C ARG A 492 -16.36 0.73 -9.10
N ALA A 493 -15.88 1.97 -9.19
CA ALA A 493 -14.47 2.30 -8.97
C ALA A 493 -14.01 1.93 -7.56
N PHE A 494 -14.82 2.25 -6.55
CA PHE A 494 -14.53 1.92 -5.16
C PHE A 494 -14.56 0.41 -4.91
N LEU A 495 -15.57 -0.30 -5.41
CA LEU A 495 -15.62 -1.77 -5.30
C LEU A 495 -14.43 -2.44 -6.01
N PHE A 496 -14.04 -1.93 -7.18
CA PHE A 496 -12.84 -2.41 -7.87
C PHE A 496 -11.59 -2.27 -7.00
N MET A 497 -11.35 -1.09 -6.44
CA MET A 497 -10.21 -0.84 -5.55
C MET A 497 -10.27 -1.71 -4.28
N ALA A 498 -11.43 -1.78 -3.62
CA ALA A 498 -11.65 -2.58 -2.43
C ALA A 498 -11.36 -4.07 -2.67
N MET A 499 -11.81 -4.61 -3.80
CA MET A 499 -11.56 -6.01 -4.16
C MET A 499 -10.09 -6.27 -4.46
N ILE A 500 -9.39 -5.34 -5.12
CA ILE A 500 -7.96 -5.53 -5.35
C ILE A 500 -7.20 -5.58 -4.01
N PHE A 501 -7.41 -4.62 -3.11
CA PHE A 501 -6.72 -4.64 -1.81
C PHE A 501 -7.11 -5.85 -0.95
N LEU A 502 -8.39 -6.27 -0.98
CA LEU A 502 -8.82 -7.52 -0.36
C LEU A 502 -8.08 -8.74 -0.94
N GLY A 503 -7.90 -8.78 -2.27
CA GLY A 503 -7.15 -9.83 -2.94
C GLY A 503 -5.68 -9.88 -2.53
N PHE A 504 -5.06 -8.72 -2.28
CA PHE A 504 -3.68 -8.61 -1.85
C PHE A 504 -3.48 -9.09 -0.40
N PHE A 505 -4.30 -8.58 0.53
CA PHE A 505 -4.12 -8.84 1.96
C PHE A 505 -4.83 -10.11 2.46
N GLY A 506 -5.82 -10.61 1.72
CA GLY A 506 -6.68 -11.72 2.14
C GLY A 506 -5.99 -13.07 2.29
N THR A 507 -4.83 -13.30 1.64
CA THR A 507 -4.12 -14.60 1.69
C THR A 507 -2.66 -14.55 2.15
N GLY A 508 -2.09 -13.38 2.42
CA GLY A 508 -0.66 -13.30 2.80
C GLY A 508 -0.23 -11.94 3.37
N ASN A 509 0.85 -11.93 4.17
CA ASN A 509 1.41 -10.73 4.84
C ASN A 509 2.56 -10.15 4.03
N VAL A 510 2.26 -9.65 2.84
CA VAL A 510 3.26 -9.10 1.92
C VAL A 510 3.67 -7.67 2.28
N ALA A 511 3.14 -7.11 3.37
CA ALA A 511 3.55 -5.78 3.84
C ALA A 511 5.04 -5.70 4.21
N SER A 512 5.68 -6.83 4.53
CA SER A 512 7.13 -6.89 4.72
C SER A 512 7.78 -7.90 3.77
N VAL A 513 8.83 -7.46 3.07
CA VAL A 513 9.72 -8.29 2.22
C VAL A 513 10.32 -9.48 3.01
N ASN A 514 10.29 -9.42 4.33
CA ASN A 514 10.83 -10.44 5.23
C ASN A 514 9.87 -11.61 5.49
N SER A 515 8.66 -11.62 4.92
CA SER A 515 7.64 -12.67 5.15
C SER A 515 7.63 -13.79 4.11
N PHE A 516 8.60 -13.84 3.20
CA PHE A 516 8.66 -14.87 2.16
C PHE A 516 8.85 -16.27 2.75
N ASP A 517 7.91 -17.16 2.44
CA ASP A 517 7.98 -18.56 2.84
C ASP A 517 8.44 -19.44 1.66
N PRO A 518 9.63 -20.07 1.75
CA PRO A 518 10.12 -21.02 0.74
C PRO A 518 9.13 -22.15 0.42
N MET A 519 8.24 -22.51 1.35
CA MET A 519 7.22 -23.55 1.14
C MET A 519 6.26 -23.24 0.01
N TRP A 520 6.05 -21.97 -0.34
CA TRP A 520 5.21 -21.60 -1.47
C TRP A 520 5.75 -22.16 -2.79
N VAL A 521 7.07 -22.30 -2.92
CA VAL A 521 7.69 -22.70 -4.19
C VAL A 521 8.14 -24.18 -4.19
N ARG A 522 7.74 -24.94 -3.16
CA ARG A 522 8.15 -26.34 -2.95
C ARG A 522 7.84 -27.28 -4.12
N ALA A 523 6.76 -27.00 -4.84
CA ALA A 523 6.35 -27.78 -6.02
C ALA A 523 7.27 -27.56 -7.24
N PHE A 524 8.02 -26.46 -7.29
CA PHE A 524 8.86 -26.07 -8.43
C PHE A 524 10.34 -26.23 -8.15
N LEU A 525 10.80 -25.78 -6.98
CA LEU A 525 12.21 -25.65 -6.65
C LEU A 525 12.56 -26.48 -5.41
N THR A 526 13.77 -27.04 -5.43
CA THR A 526 14.41 -27.74 -4.30
C THR A 526 15.57 -26.94 -3.73
N LEU A 527 16.28 -26.24 -4.61
CA LEU A 527 17.40 -25.39 -4.26
C LEU A 527 16.93 -23.94 -4.16
N PHE A 528 17.43 -23.23 -3.15
CA PHE A 528 17.16 -21.82 -2.97
C PHE A 528 17.66 -21.03 -4.18
N SER A 529 16.73 -20.44 -4.93
CA SER A 529 17.03 -19.52 -6.03
C SER A 529 16.14 -18.28 -5.86
N PRO A 530 16.71 -17.15 -5.39
CA PRO A 530 15.92 -16.02 -4.89
C PRO A 530 15.07 -15.37 -5.98
N PHE A 531 15.60 -15.21 -7.19
CA PHE A 531 14.90 -14.53 -8.28
C PHE A 531 13.72 -15.34 -8.84
N THR A 532 13.89 -16.64 -9.05
CA THR A 532 12.83 -17.54 -9.53
C THR A 532 11.75 -17.73 -8.47
N MET A 533 12.14 -17.86 -7.20
CA MET A 533 11.23 -17.94 -6.07
C MET A 533 10.41 -16.64 -5.95
N ALA A 534 11.06 -15.48 -5.98
CA ALA A 534 10.38 -14.19 -5.96
C ALA A 534 9.40 -14.03 -7.13
N ALA A 535 9.80 -14.42 -8.36
CA ALA A 535 8.94 -14.34 -9.53
C ALA A 535 7.65 -15.18 -9.39
N LEU A 536 7.76 -16.42 -8.89
CA LEU A 536 6.60 -17.28 -8.65
C LEU A 536 5.69 -16.71 -7.55
N ILE A 537 6.27 -16.17 -6.48
CA ILE A 537 5.51 -15.54 -5.41
C ILE A 537 4.76 -14.30 -5.91
N VAL A 538 5.44 -13.41 -6.64
CA VAL A 538 4.81 -12.24 -7.28
C VAL A 538 3.68 -12.69 -8.22
N PHE A 539 3.90 -13.76 -8.99
CA PHE A 539 2.87 -14.29 -9.88
C PHE A 539 1.66 -14.83 -9.11
N LYS A 540 1.86 -15.53 -7.97
CA LYS A 540 0.77 -15.98 -7.08
C LYS A 540 -0.08 -14.80 -6.60
N LEU A 541 0.58 -13.73 -6.15
CA LEU A 541 -0.07 -12.52 -5.64
C LEU A 541 -0.82 -11.76 -6.74
N SER A 542 -0.38 -11.86 -8.00
CA SER A 542 -1.06 -11.21 -9.13
C SER A 542 -2.38 -11.89 -9.53
N ILE A 543 -2.64 -13.16 -9.15
CA ILE A 543 -3.83 -13.90 -9.62
C ILE A 543 -5.15 -13.26 -9.19
N PRO A 544 -5.39 -12.92 -7.91
CA PRO A 544 -6.60 -12.20 -7.52
C PRO A 544 -6.79 -10.89 -8.30
N PHE A 545 -5.70 -10.20 -8.61
CA PHE A 545 -5.73 -8.95 -9.36
C PHE A 545 -6.12 -9.16 -10.82
N ILE A 546 -5.57 -10.20 -11.46
CA ILE A 546 -5.94 -10.60 -12.84
C ILE A 546 -7.43 -10.94 -12.89
N PHE A 547 -7.94 -11.67 -11.90
CA PHE A 547 -9.37 -12.04 -11.84
C PHE A 547 -10.26 -10.81 -11.72
N THR A 548 -9.92 -9.91 -10.81
CA THR A 548 -10.66 -8.66 -10.60
C THR A 548 -10.59 -7.74 -11.82
N CYS A 549 -9.44 -7.62 -12.48
CA CYS A 549 -9.29 -6.86 -13.73
C CYS A 549 -10.14 -7.47 -14.87
N CYS A 550 -10.15 -8.80 -15.02
CA CYS A 550 -10.96 -9.47 -16.03
C CYS A 550 -12.46 -9.25 -15.82
N VAL A 551 -12.93 -9.37 -14.57
CA VAL A 551 -14.32 -9.13 -14.20
C VAL A 551 -14.70 -7.66 -14.35
N PHE A 552 -13.83 -6.75 -13.92
CA PHE A 552 -14.04 -5.32 -14.08
C PHE A 552 -14.10 -4.92 -15.57
N LYS A 553 -13.24 -5.49 -16.43
CA LYS A 553 -13.34 -5.33 -17.89
C LYS A 553 -14.69 -5.86 -18.42
N ALA A 554 -15.18 -6.99 -17.91
CA ALA A 554 -16.49 -7.51 -18.29
C ALA A 554 -17.64 -6.57 -17.89
N ILE A 555 -17.59 -5.99 -16.69
CA ILE A 555 -18.56 -4.98 -16.22
C ILE A 555 -18.58 -3.78 -17.16
N ASN A 556 -17.40 -3.26 -17.54
CA ASN A 556 -17.30 -2.12 -18.44
C ASN A 556 -17.76 -2.45 -19.87
N ALA A 557 -17.49 -3.67 -20.35
CA ALA A 557 -17.98 -4.14 -21.65
C ALA A 557 -19.51 -4.22 -21.70
N VAL A 558 -20.15 -4.71 -20.62
CA VAL A 558 -21.62 -4.75 -20.52
C VAL A 558 -22.22 -3.34 -20.38
N GLY A 559 -21.60 -2.48 -19.56
CA GLY A 559 -22.06 -1.11 -19.34
C GLY A 559 -21.84 -0.16 -20.53
N ARG A 560 -20.92 -0.52 -21.43
CA ARG A 560 -20.33 0.33 -22.48
C ARG A 560 -19.77 1.63 -21.91
N GLU A 561 -19.05 1.52 -20.79
CA GLU A 561 -18.47 2.67 -20.10
C GLU A 561 -17.05 2.97 -20.59
N ASN A 562 -16.68 4.26 -20.59
CA ASN A 562 -15.31 4.67 -20.89
C ASN A 562 -14.39 4.27 -19.73
N VAL A 563 -13.53 3.28 -20.02
CA VAL A 563 -12.56 2.73 -19.08
C VAL A 563 -11.64 3.80 -18.50
N LEU A 564 -11.26 4.81 -19.29
CA LEU A 564 -10.39 5.90 -18.84
C LEU A 564 -10.99 6.68 -17.67
N ILE A 565 -12.30 6.93 -17.69
CA ILE A 565 -12.99 7.67 -16.62
C ILE A 565 -12.89 6.91 -15.31
N ILE A 566 -13.12 5.60 -15.32
CA ILE A 566 -13.08 4.81 -14.09
C ILE A 566 -11.65 4.70 -13.57
N PHE A 567 -10.65 4.54 -14.45
CA PHE A 567 -9.25 4.57 -14.03
C PHE A 567 -8.85 5.92 -13.42
N CYS A 568 -9.37 7.04 -13.95
CA CYS A 568 -9.14 8.35 -13.33
C CYS A 568 -9.75 8.45 -11.93
N ILE A 569 -10.94 7.87 -11.70
CA ILE A 569 -11.55 7.81 -10.37
C ILE A 569 -10.74 6.91 -9.41
N VAL A 570 -10.28 5.76 -9.89
CA VAL A 570 -9.41 4.86 -9.10
C VAL A 570 -8.10 5.58 -8.73
N LEU A 571 -7.52 6.33 -9.66
CA LEU A 571 -6.34 7.15 -9.41
C LEU A 571 -6.61 8.24 -8.35
N ILE A 572 -7.74 8.95 -8.43
CA ILE A 572 -8.16 9.92 -7.39
C ILE A 572 -8.21 9.26 -6.01
N PHE A 573 -8.86 8.09 -5.89
CA PHE A 573 -8.93 7.37 -4.62
C PHE A 573 -7.55 6.92 -4.12
N SER A 574 -6.66 6.51 -5.04
CA SER A 574 -5.30 6.11 -4.71
C SER A 574 -4.49 7.31 -4.20
N ASP A 575 -4.57 8.46 -4.87
CA ASP A 575 -3.83 9.67 -4.49
C ASP A 575 -4.29 10.22 -3.13
N VAL A 576 -5.58 10.09 -2.79
CA VAL A 576 -6.09 10.39 -1.45
C VAL A 576 -5.46 9.47 -0.40
N MET A 577 -5.28 8.18 -0.71
CA MET A 577 -4.58 7.25 0.19
C MET A 577 -3.09 7.56 0.29
N VAL A 578 -2.41 7.88 -0.83
CA VAL A 578 -0.99 8.29 -0.84
C VAL A 578 -0.77 9.47 0.08
N MET A 579 -1.64 10.48 0.00
CA MET A 579 -1.61 11.64 0.90
C MET A 579 -1.73 11.25 2.37
N GLN A 580 -2.64 10.33 2.72
CA GLN A 580 -2.75 9.85 4.08
C GLN A 580 -1.48 9.10 4.53
N PHE A 581 -0.94 8.22 3.68
CA PHE A 581 0.29 7.48 4.00
C PHE A 581 1.51 8.38 4.13
N LEU A 582 1.61 9.46 3.35
CA LEU A 582 2.69 10.43 3.43
C LEU A 582 2.81 11.03 4.85
N TYR A 583 1.68 11.34 5.49
CA TYR A 583 1.64 11.83 6.87
C TYR A 583 1.87 10.74 7.93
N LEU A 584 1.76 9.47 7.55
CA LEU A 584 1.99 8.32 8.45
C LEU A 584 3.42 7.78 8.36
N ILE A 585 4.29 8.31 7.49
CA ILE A 585 5.69 7.93 7.43
C ILE A 585 6.38 8.35 8.73
N THR A 586 7.00 7.40 9.42
CA THR A 586 7.76 7.63 10.64
C THR A 586 9.24 7.42 10.40
N ASN A 587 10.06 8.36 10.86
CA ASN A 587 11.53 8.26 10.83
C ASN A 587 12.11 7.79 12.17
N VAL A 588 11.24 7.48 13.13
CA VAL A 588 11.57 7.10 14.51
C VAL A 588 10.80 5.83 14.85
N GLY A 589 11.46 4.92 15.56
CA GLY A 589 10.89 3.64 15.96
C GLY A 589 11.79 2.47 15.57
N SER A 590 11.23 1.28 15.58
CA SER A 590 11.93 0.08 15.15
C SER A 590 12.17 0.07 13.64
N TRP A 591 13.18 -0.68 13.19
CA TRP A 591 13.45 -0.89 11.77
C TRP A 591 12.23 -1.44 11.02
N LEU A 592 11.44 -2.29 11.67
CA LEU A 592 10.20 -2.82 11.11
C LEU A 592 9.14 -1.73 10.95
N GLU A 593 8.95 -0.85 11.93
CA GLU A 593 7.96 0.24 11.85
C GLU A 593 8.33 1.27 10.78
N ILE A 594 9.60 1.69 10.74
CA ILE A 594 10.12 2.61 9.71
C ILE A 594 10.01 1.96 8.34
N GLY A 595 10.47 0.70 8.21
CA GLY A 595 10.41 -0.04 6.95
C GLY A 595 8.98 -0.31 6.48
N SER A 596 8.07 -0.61 7.40
CA SER A 596 6.66 -0.88 7.11
C SER A 596 5.92 0.38 6.69
N SER A 597 6.10 1.51 7.40
CA SER A 597 5.48 2.78 7.03
C SER A 597 5.91 3.25 5.64
N LEU A 598 7.21 3.14 5.32
CA LEU A 598 7.74 3.43 3.98
C LEU A 598 7.22 2.43 2.94
N SER A 599 7.19 1.14 3.25
CA SER A 599 6.69 0.10 2.33
C SER A 599 5.21 0.31 1.99
N HIS A 600 4.38 0.67 2.98
CA HIS A 600 2.97 0.99 2.75
C HIS A 600 2.79 2.16 1.79
N PHE A 601 3.57 3.24 1.98
CA PHE A 601 3.56 4.39 1.09
C PHE A 601 3.95 4.01 -0.35
N VAL A 602 5.09 3.34 -0.52
CA VAL A 602 5.58 2.90 -1.85
C VAL A 602 4.61 1.93 -2.52
N MET A 603 4.01 1.01 -1.75
CA MET A 603 3.05 0.06 -2.30
C MET A 603 1.86 0.76 -2.95
N VAL A 604 1.27 1.78 -2.33
CA VAL A 604 0.11 2.48 -2.90
C VAL A 604 0.47 3.28 -4.16
N GLU A 605 1.67 3.86 -4.23
CA GLU A 605 2.14 4.56 -5.43
C GLU A 605 2.38 3.61 -6.61
N VAL A 606 3.15 2.53 -6.37
CA VAL A 606 3.48 1.54 -7.41
C VAL A 606 2.25 0.75 -7.84
N PHE A 607 1.28 0.59 -6.94
CA PHE A 607 0.06 -0.17 -7.16
C PHE A 607 -0.73 0.30 -8.40
N VAL A 608 -0.82 1.61 -8.64
CA VAL A 608 -1.54 2.13 -9.82
C VAL A 608 -0.87 1.72 -11.13
N MET A 609 0.47 1.72 -11.17
CA MET A 609 1.22 1.26 -12.34
C MET A 609 1.02 -0.24 -12.59
N ILE A 610 1.07 -1.05 -11.51
CA ILE A 610 0.79 -2.49 -11.58
C ILE A 610 -0.63 -2.74 -12.11
N LEU A 611 -1.60 -1.97 -11.64
CA LEU A 611 -3.00 -2.11 -12.04
C LEU A 611 -3.19 -1.85 -13.54
N LEU A 612 -2.55 -0.83 -14.10
CA LEU A 612 -2.58 -0.54 -15.54
C LEU A 612 -1.97 -1.68 -16.36
N LEU A 613 -0.83 -2.21 -15.93
CA LEU A 613 -0.18 -3.36 -16.56
C LEU A 613 -1.09 -4.59 -16.53
N LEU A 614 -1.66 -4.92 -15.37
CA LEU A 614 -2.54 -6.06 -15.19
C LEU A 614 -3.85 -5.91 -15.95
N TYR A 615 -4.37 -4.69 -16.11
CA TYR A 615 -5.50 -4.43 -16.99
C TYR A 615 -5.15 -4.69 -18.46
N GLY A 616 -3.94 -4.36 -18.90
CA GLY A 616 -3.43 -4.74 -20.22
C GLY A 616 -3.35 -6.26 -20.41
N VAL A 617 -2.86 -7.00 -19.40
CA VAL A 617 -2.85 -8.48 -19.41
C VAL A 617 -4.27 -9.04 -19.45
N ALA A 618 -5.17 -8.51 -18.63
CA ALA A 618 -6.58 -8.88 -18.66
C ALA A 618 -7.21 -8.59 -20.02
N HIS A 619 -6.80 -7.49 -20.69
CA HIS A 619 -7.24 -7.19 -22.04
C HIS A 619 -6.82 -8.29 -23.00
N PHE A 620 -5.53 -8.63 -23.03
CA PHE A 620 -4.96 -9.69 -23.88
C PHE A 620 -5.67 -11.05 -23.68
N LEU A 621 -5.84 -11.48 -22.42
CA LEU A 621 -6.47 -12.77 -22.08
C LEU A 621 -7.92 -12.87 -22.54
N THR A 622 -8.65 -11.76 -22.54
CA THR A 622 -10.10 -11.74 -22.79
C THR A 622 -10.48 -11.36 -24.22
N SER A 623 -9.65 -10.60 -24.94
CA SER A 623 -9.96 -10.12 -26.30
C SER A 623 -9.42 -11.00 -27.42
N ILE A 624 -8.35 -11.77 -27.18
CA ILE A 624 -7.72 -12.60 -28.21
C ILE A 624 -8.43 -13.94 -28.34
N LYS A 625 -8.68 -14.34 -29.59
CA LYS A 625 -9.20 -15.65 -29.94
C LYS A 625 -8.32 -16.30 -30.99
N TYR A 626 -7.81 -17.49 -30.69
CA TYR A 626 -7.20 -18.35 -31.70
C TYR A 626 -8.24 -19.33 -32.24
N PRO A 627 -8.35 -19.49 -33.57
CA PRO A 627 -9.09 -20.60 -34.14
C PRO A 627 -8.38 -21.91 -33.78
N TRP A 628 -9.17 -22.93 -33.48
CA TRP A 628 -8.70 -24.32 -33.41
C TRP A 628 -8.83 -24.98 -34.76
#